data_AF-A0A356IK60-F1
#
_entry.id   AF-A0A356IK60-F1
#
_cell.length_a   1.000
_cell.length_b   1.000
_cell.length_c   1.000
_cell.angle_alpha   90.00
_cell.angle_beta   90.00
_cell.angle_gamma   90.00
#
_symmetry.space_group_name_H-M   'P 1'
#
loop_
_entity.id
_entity.type
_entity.pdbx_description
1 polymer ?
#
loop_
_entity_poly.entity_id
_entity_poly.type
_entity_poly.pdbx_seq_one_letter_code
_entity_poly.pdbx_strand_id
1 'polypeptide(L)'
;DSMAPEDHRQRQSWQTLLQQSPGSEMQALLNGLAGRFVSPGKGNDPIRSPESLPTGRNFFALDNSLIPSPVAWELGQAMAQDARANNAQNPDKREAQVLWASDVVRDEGVMIAFALDMLGLEPVWNSRGLVKGLKHQTLDKERVRRDMVFTTSGLFRDLYGQQMVMLDRAVLLALDASADRIVEEHPALAQTLQHALQPLGKLQQGGRESLRQNQVAAHWVQDSRALLAQGRTPEQAALLSTLRVFGDAPGSYGAGVNRLVERSGAWQQREELADVYLRRLGHGFNQQHFGMAAQGAFRHVLADVENTYLGRSSNLYGLIDNNDAFDYLGGLSLAVESLTGTAPHNFVINHADPERVVTQPLGLALRQELRGRFLNPQWLSGLMEHGYAGARTMGSEFLEYLWGWQVTNPSLVGDWAWQEVKEVYMDDRYGLGLDAFLEQGHNAHVKSNMLAIMLVAVHKKFWNADSETVRQLAQNFAQLVVANGLPGSGHTVPDHPMLPWLEGFLDPAQWQQLKAVIDAARAEGDSEPEIHRATEIQLSTATAQNNAEVAPQKTASDNAIQPSDKVQLAYLVLGLLMVLVLAGGFRRAWQARPY
;
A
#
# COMPACT_ATOMS: atom_id res chain seq x y z
N ASP A 1 19.88 19.27 9.27
CA ASP A 1 21.16 18.54 9.30
C ASP A 1 21.12 17.35 8.36
N SER A 2 22.28 16.81 7.96
CA SER A 2 22.34 15.63 7.08
C SER A 2 22.20 14.35 7.93
N MET A 3 21.39 13.38 7.50
CA MET A 3 21.33 12.03 8.10
C MET A 3 22.64 11.22 7.88
N ALA A 4 23.68 11.85 7.35
CA ALA A 4 25.00 11.25 7.22
C ALA A 4 25.65 11.07 8.61
N PRO A 5 26.43 10.00 8.80
CA PRO A 5 27.08 9.78 10.07
C PRO A 5 28.14 10.85 10.33
N GLU A 6 28.15 11.41 11.54
CA GLU A 6 29.17 12.39 11.94
C GLU A 6 30.57 11.73 11.98
N ASP A 7 30.64 10.47 12.42
CA ASP A 7 31.86 9.68 12.50
C ASP A 7 32.43 9.34 11.11
N HIS A 8 33.70 9.70 10.91
CA HIS A 8 34.43 9.45 9.67
C HIS A 8 34.57 7.94 9.36
N ARG A 9 34.76 7.09 10.39
CA ARG A 9 34.89 5.64 10.16
C ARG A 9 33.58 5.04 9.69
N GLN A 10 32.47 5.43 10.30
CA GLN A 10 31.14 5.02 9.88
C GLN A 10 30.83 5.48 8.44
N ARG A 11 31.15 6.73 8.07
CA ARG A 11 31.03 7.21 6.68
C ARG A 11 31.82 6.37 5.69
N GLN A 12 33.08 6.09 6.01
CA GLN A 12 33.95 5.29 5.13
C GLN A 12 33.43 3.84 4.99
N SER A 13 32.86 3.28 6.06
CA SER A 13 32.20 1.98 6.04
C SER A 13 31.01 1.96 5.09
N TRP A 14 30.07 2.90 5.23
CA TRP A 14 28.88 2.97 4.36
C TRP A 14 29.25 3.21 2.90
N GLN A 15 30.22 4.08 2.64
CA GLN A 15 30.73 4.33 1.28
C GLN A 15 31.29 3.03 0.67
N THR A 16 32.04 2.26 1.45
CA THR A 16 32.59 0.97 1.00
C THR A 16 31.46 -0.01 0.64
N LEU A 17 30.43 -0.11 1.48
CA LEU A 17 29.29 -0.99 1.22
C LEU A 17 28.52 -0.57 -0.04
N LEU A 18 28.30 0.73 -0.24
CA LEU A 18 27.66 1.27 -1.46
C LEU A 18 28.47 0.96 -2.72
N GLN A 19 29.79 1.09 -2.67
CA GLN A 19 30.66 0.77 -3.82
C GLN A 19 30.66 -0.72 -4.16
N GLN A 20 30.45 -1.59 -3.16
CA GLN A 20 30.39 -3.04 -3.35
C GLN A 20 29.03 -3.54 -3.84
N SER A 21 27.97 -2.76 -3.65
CA SER A 21 26.59 -3.12 -3.95
C SER A 21 26.37 -3.65 -5.39
N PRO A 22 26.77 -2.96 -6.48
CA PRO A 22 26.51 -3.46 -7.84
C PRO A 22 27.19 -4.81 -8.15
N GLY A 23 28.41 -5.01 -7.63
CA GLY A 23 29.10 -6.30 -7.75
C GLY A 23 28.41 -7.41 -6.96
N SER A 24 27.90 -7.06 -5.77
CA SER A 24 27.13 -7.99 -4.93
C SER A 24 25.80 -8.38 -5.56
N GLU A 25 25.10 -7.43 -6.20
CA GLU A 25 23.86 -7.67 -6.95
C GLU A 25 24.06 -8.67 -8.09
N MET A 26 25.09 -8.46 -8.92
CA MET A 26 25.41 -9.38 -10.02
C MET A 26 25.79 -10.77 -9.49
N GLN A 27 26.63 -10.83 -8.46
CA GLN A 27 27.03 -12.11 -7.86
C GLN A 27 25.85 -12.87 -7.26
N ALA A 28 24.93 -12.17 -6.61
CA ALA A 28 23.70 -12.74 -6.05
C ALA A 28 22.78 -13.29 -7.15
N LEU A 29 22.61 -12.56 -8.26
CA LEU A 29 21.86 -13.03 -9.42
C LEU A 29 22.47 -14.33 -9.97
N LEU A 30 23.79 -14.37 -10.18
CA LEU A 30 24.49 -15.56 -10.67
C LEU A 30 24.39 -16.74 -9.69
N ASN A 31 24.47 -16.47 -8.39
CA ASN A 31 24.27 -17.49 -7.36
C ASN A 31 22.85 -18.05 -7.40
N GLY A 32 21.82 -17.19 -7.50
CA GLY A 32 20.43 -17.59 -7.61
C GLY A 32 20.17 -18.48 -8.84
N LEU A 33 20.68 -18.06 -10.00
CA LEU A 33 20.58 -18.84 -11.25
C LEU A 33 21.32 -20.19 -11.16
N ALA A 34 22.41 -20.26 -10.39
CA ALA A 34 23.16 -21.49 -10.13
C ALA A 34 22.59 -22.35 -8.99
N GLY A 35 21.42 -22.01 -8.43
CA GLY A 35 20.82 -22.73 -7.30
C GLY A 35 21.65 -22.65 -6.02
N ARG A 36 22.51 -21.64 -5.88
CA ARG A 36 23.36 -21.41 -4.70
C ARG A 36 22.65 -20.54 -3.69
N PHE A 37 23.14 -20.60 -2.46
CA PHE A 37 22.67 -19.74 -1.38
C PHE A 37 22.90 -18.26 -1.69
N VAL A 38 21.85 -17.45 -1.56
CA VAL A 38 21.90 -15.99 -1.58
C VAL A 38 21.68 -15.51 -0.15
N SER A 39 22.67 -14.82 0.41
CA SER A 39 22.66 -14.41 1.82
C SER A 39 21.46 -13.53 2.14
N PRO A 40 20.73 -13.81 3.24
CA PRO A 40 19.65 -12.94 3.68
C PRO A 40 20.17 -11.64 4.29
N GLY A 41 19.35 -10.61 4.28
CA GLY A 41 19.66 -9.31 4.89
C GLY A 41 18.40 -8.51 5.21
N LYS A 42 18.50 -7.48 6.03
CA LYS A 42 17.36 -6.57 6.22
C LYS A 42 17.12 -5.77 4.93
N GLY A 43 15.86 -5.70 4.49
CA GLY A 43 15.44 -4.77 3.44
C GLY A 43 14.86 -3.51 4.06
N ASN A 44 15.35 -2.33 3.70
CA ASN A 44 14.78 -1.06 4.14
C ASN A 44 15.37 0.15 3.39
N ASP A 45 14.87 1.36 3.70
CA ASP A 45 15.49 2.63 3.31
C ASP A 45 16.93 2.73 3.88
N PRO A 46 18.00 2.77 3.04
CA PRO A 46 19.39 2.84 3.50
C PRO A 46 19.75 4.13 4.24
N ILE A 47 18.94 5.20 4.14
CA ILE A 47 19.15 6.43 4.91
C ILE A 47 18.76 6.20 6.38
N ARG A 48 17.66 5.47 6.60
CA ARG A 48 17.13 5.17 7.95
C ARG A 48 17.74 3.90 8.55
N SER A 49 17.99 2.89 7.73
CA SER A 49 18.58 1.61 8.13
C SER A 49 19.76 1.26 7.23
N PRO A 50 20.95 1.85 7.49
CA PRO A 50 22.18 1.62 6.72
C PRO A 50 22.62 0.15 6.68
N GLU A 51 22.16 -0.68 7.61
CA GLU A 51 22.40 -2.13 7.59
C GLU A 51 21.68 -2.86 6.44
N SER A 52 20.85 -2.17 5.66
CA SER A 52 20.33 -2.63 4.38
C SER A 52 21.41 -2.69 3.28
N LEU A 53 22.59 -2.12 3.53
CA LEU A 53 23.77 -2.25 2.69
C LEU A 53 24.69 -3.42 3.14
N PRO A 54 25.42 -4.07 2.22
CA PRO A 54 25.35 -3.88 0.77
C PRO A 54 24.06 -4.48 0.21
N THR A 55 23.69 -4.06 -1.00
CA THR A 55 22.59 -4.67 -1.76
C THR A 55 23.01 -6.03 -2.34
N GLY A 56 22.14 -6.68 -3.12
CA GLY A 56 22.39 -8.05 -3.61
C GLY A 56 22.18 -9.13 -2.53
N ARG A 57 21.24 -8.91 -1.61
CA ARG A 57 20.86 -9.87 -0.57
C ARG A 57 19.40 -10.31 -0.75
N ASN A 58 19.09 -11.52 -0.30
CA ASN A 58 17.71 -12.01 -0.23
C ASN A 58 17.02 -11.35 0.96
N PHE A 59 16.50 -10.14 0.77
CA PHE A 59 16.06 -9.33 1.89
C PHE A 59 14.81 -9.91 2.58
N PHE A 60 14.69 -9.63 3.88
CA PHE A 60 13.49 -9.94 4.66
C PHE A 60 12.94 -8.68 5.33
N ALA A 61 11.65 -8.73 5.68
CA ALA A 61 10.92 -7.68 6.38
C ALA A 61 11.20 -7.72 7.90
N LEU A 62 10.26 -7.25 8.73
CA LEU A 62 10.37 -7.28 10.18
C LEU A 62 9.52 -8.38 10.81
N ASP A 63 9.93 -8.86 11.98
CA ASP A 63 9.08 -9.71 12.83
C ASP A 63 7.90 -8.87 13.34
N ASN A 64 6.69 -9.25 12.94
CA ASN A 64 5.48 -8.50 13.28
C ASN A 64 5.18 -8.49 14.79
N SER A 65 5.73 -9.41 15.58
CA SER A 65 5.51 -9.42 17.04
C SER A 65 6.23 -8.27 17.78
N LEU A 66 7.14 -7.58 17.09
CA LEU A 66 7.83 -6.38 17.59
C LEU A 66 7.08 -5.08 17.28
N ILE A 67 5.97 -5.13 16.55
CA ILE A 67 5.30 -3.96 15.98
C ILE A 67 4.04 -3.58 16.79
N PRO A 68 3.89 -2.32 17.23
CA PRO A 68 4.85 -1.22 17.10
C PRO A 68 6.04 -1.36 18.06
N SER A 69 7.24 -0.94 17.61
CA SER A 69 8.42 -0.89 18.48
C SER A 69 8.31 0.26 19.51
N PRO A 70 9.05 0.23 20.64
CA PRO A 70 9.04 1.35 21.60
C PRO A 70 9.44 2.69 20.99
N VAL A 71 10.38 2.69 20.04
CA VAL A 71 10.80 3.90 19.31
C VAL A 71 9.68 4.37 18.38
N ALA A 72 9.03 3.44 17.67
CA ALA A 72 7.86 3.76 16.85
C ALA A 72 6.70 4.31 17.68
N TRP A 73 6.54 3.87 18.93
CA TRP A 73 5.55 4.39 19.87
C TRP A 73 5.80 5.85 20.23
N GLU A 74 7.02 6.21 20.66
CA GLU A 74 7.37 7.60 20.99
C GLU A 74 7.11 8.52 19.79
N LEU A 75 7.53 8.08 18.61
CA LEU A 75 7.38 8.83 17.37
C LEU A 75 5.90 8.97 16.93
N GLY A 76 5.13 7.88 17.01
CA GLY A 76 3.70 7.87 16.70
C GLY A 76 2.86 8.69 17.70
N GLN A 77 3.22 8.69 18.98
CA GLN A 77 2.60 9.53 20.00
C GLN A 77 2.85 11.02 19.73
N ALA A 78 4.09 11.40 19.39
CA ALA A 78 4.42 12.78 19.04
C ALA A 78 3.61 13.26 17.82
N MET A 79 3.45 12.41 16.79
CA MET A 79 2.63 12.73 15.62
C MET A 79 1.15 12.86 15.96
N ALA A 80 0.63 11.98 16.80
CA ALA A 80 -0.76 12.04 17.21
C ALA A 80 -1.02 13.32 18.02
N GLN A 81 -0.07 13.76 18.84
CA GLN A 81 -0.12 15.03 19.55
C GLN A 81 -0.12 16.22 18.59
N ASP A 82 0.79 16.24 17.64
CA ASP A 82 0.86 17.26 16.59
C ASP A 82 -0.46 17.33 15.79
N ALA A 83 -0.98 16.18 15.36
CA ALA A 83 -2.23 16.11 14.59
C ALA A 83 -3.42 16.66 15.38
N ARG A 84 -3.57 16.33 16.68
CA ARG A 84 -4.66 16.87 17.50
C ARG A 84 -4.50 18.37 17.79
N ALA A 85 -3.28 18.86 17.89
CA ALA A 85 -3.01 20.27 18.17
C ALA A 85 -3.27 21.15 16.94
N ASN A 86 -2.92 20.65 15.76
CA ASN A 86 -2.88 21.44 14.53
C ASN A 86 -4.03 21.17 13.56
N ASN A 87 -4.76 20.07 13.72
CA ASN A 87 -5.89 19.72 12.85
C ASN A 87 -7.19 19.77 13.67
N ALA A 88 -8.04 20.73 13.33
CA ALA A 88 -9.38 20.81 13.91
C ALA A 88 -10.19 19.56 13.53
N GLN A 89 -11.04 19.13 14.45
CA GLN A 89 -11.94 18.00 14.24
C GLN A 89 -13.25 18.27 14.98
N ASN A 90 -14.36 18.12 14.27
CA ASN A 90 -15.69 18.22 14.83
C ASN A 90 -16.01 16.98 15.69
N PRO A 91 -16.47 17.13 16.94
CA PRO A 91 -16.78 16.01 17.82
C PRO A 91 -17.71 14.93 17.25
N ASP A 92 -18.60 15.30 16.33
CA ASP A 92 -19.57 14.40 15.68
C ASP A 92 -19.01 13.71 14.41
N LYS A 93 -17.73 13.92 14.10
CA LYS A 93 -17.04 13.35 12.94
C LYS A 93 -16.04 12.29 13.34
N ARG A 94 -15.66 11.46 12.37
CA ARG A 94 -14.63 10.42 12.47
C ARG A 94 -13.37 10.86 11.73
N GLU A 95 -12.29 10.16 11.99
CA GLU A 95 -11.03 10.31 11.25
C GLU A 95 -10.67 8.98 10.59
N ALA A 96 -10.00 9.03 9.45
CA ALA A 96 -9.61 7.83 8.72
C ALA A 96 -8.10 7.77 8.48
N GLN A 97 -7.55 6.57 8.43
CA GLN A 97 -6.14 6.33 8.22
C GLN A 97 -5.91 5.22 7.20
N VAL A 98 -4.95 5.44 6.31
CA VAL A 98 -4.44 4.42 5.38
C VAL A 98 -3.23 3.74 6.01
N LEU A 99 -3.19 2.40 5.96
CA LEU A 99 -2.11 1.57 6.50
C LEU A 99 -1.51 0.68 5.41
N TRP A 100 -0.21 0.84 5.18
CA TRP A 100 0.55 0.10 4.19
C TRP A 100 1.66 -0.74 4.81
N ALA A 101 1.85 -1.95 4.30
CA ALA A 101 2.91 -2.84 4.76
C ALA A 101 4.30 -2.23 4.62
N SER A 102 4.59 -1.60 3.47
CA SER A 102 5.92 -1.05 3.18
C SER A 102 6.32 0.05 4.16
N ASP A 103 5.36 0.84 4.65
CA ASP A 103 5.62 1.85 5.66
C ASP A 103 5.93 1.20 7.02
N VAL A 104 5.19 0.16 7.42
CA VAL A 104 5.46 -0.58 8.67
C VAL A 104 6.86 -1.19 8.69
N VAL A 105 7.34 -1.71 7.55
CA VAL A 105 8.73 -2.22 7.44
C VAL A 105 9.76 -1.10 7.66
N ARG A 106 9.45 0.12 7.22
CA ARG A 106 10.35 1.28 7.30
C ARG A 106 10.32 1.98 8.64
N ASP A 107 9.14 2.07 9.23
CA ASP A 107 8.87 2.87 10.41
C ASP A 107 8.71 2.04 11.70
N GLU A 108 8.72 0.70 11.59
CA GLU A 108 8.53 -0.22 12.70
C GLU A 108 7.17 -0.08 13.43
N GLY A 109 6.15 0.44 12.74
CA GLY A 109 4.78 0.59 13.23
C GLY A 109 4.40 1.97 13.74
N VAL A 110 5.06 3.04 13.28
CA VAL A 110 4.75 4.43 13.71
C VAL A 110 3.29 4.78 13.44
N MET A 111 2.78 4.41 12.27
CA MET A 111 1.38 4.68 11.92
C MET A 111 0.39 3.85 12.76
N ILE A 112 0.79 2.66 13.24
CA ILE A 112 -0.02 1.87 14.18
C ILE A 112 0.02 2.52 15.58
N ALA A 113 1.19 3.01 16.02
CA ALA A 113 1.32 3.75 17.26
C ALA A 113 0.48 5.04 17.25
N PHE A 114 0.50 5.79 16.15
CA PHE A 114 -0.38 6.95 15.93
C PHE A 114 -1.85 6.57 16.15
N ALA A 115 -2.32 5.49 15.52
CA ALA A 115 -3.69 5.00 15.68
C ALA A 115 -4.05 4.68 17.14
N LEU A 116 -3.17 3.95 17.83
CA LEU A 116 -3.36 3.57 19.23
C LEU A 116 -3.46 4.81 20.12
N ASP A 117 -2.59 5.80 19.93
CA ASP A 117 -2.63 7.04 20.71
C ASP A 117 -3.88 7.89 20.44
N MET A 118 -4.35 7.94 19.19
CA MET A 118 -5.61 8.59 18.82
C MET A 118 -6.81 7.94 19.50
N LEU A 119 -6.82 6.60 19.62
CA LEU A 119 -7.81 5.84 20.40
C LEU A 119 -7.63 5.96 21.93
N GLY A 120 -6.53 6.55 22.41
CA GLY A 120 -6.18 6.68 23.83
C GLY A 120 -5.68 5.39 24.47
N LEU A 121 -5.06 4.53 23.68
CA LEU A 121 -4.50 3.23 24.06
C LEU A 121 -2.97 3.30 23.93
N GLU A 122 -2.26 2.49 24.70
CA GLU A 122 -0.82 2.32 24.54
C GLU A 122 -0.44 0.83 24.55
N PRO A 123 0.54 0.41 23.74
CA PRO A 123 1.04 -0.96 23.73
C PRO A 123 1.82 -1.29 25.00
N VAL A 124 1.80 -2.58 25.35
CA VAL A 124 2.52 -3.15 26.49
C VAL A 124 3.53 -4.15 25.96
N TRP A 125 4.82 -3.89 26.18
CA TRP A 125 5.90 -4.80 25.78
C TRP A 125 6.35 -5.70 26.93
N ASN A 126 6.90 -6.86 26.58
CA ASN A 126 7.68 -7.65 27.52
C ASN A 126 9.16 -7.20 27.54
N SER A 127 9.99 -7.84 28.37
CA SER A 127 11.42 -7.51 28.49
C SER A 127 12.24 -7.74 27.22
N ARG A 128 11.69 -8.41 26.21
CA ARG A 128 12.31 -8.65 24.89
C ARG A 128 11.81 -7.67 23.82
N GLY A 129 10.95 -6.71 24.18
CA GLY A 129 10.36 -5.78 23.22
C GLY A 129 9.20 -6.36 22.40
N LEU A 130 8.70 -7.56 22.73
CA LEU A 130 7.52 -8.11 22.04
C LEU A 130 6.24 -7.47 22.58
N VAL A 131 5.33 -7.09 21.69
CA VAL A 131 4.02 -6.56 22.08
C VAL A 131 3.17 -7.67 22.70
N LYS A 132 2.81 -7.52 23.97
CA LYS A 132 2.02 -8.48 24.76
C LYS A 132 0.54 -8.12 24.82
N GLY A 133 0.20 -6.84 24.68
CA GLY A 133 -1.17 -6.36 24.76
C GLY A 133 -1.25 -4.84 24.70
N LEU A 134 -2.43 -4.32 25.04
CA LEU A 134 -2.73 -2.90 25.09
C LEU A 134 -3.27 -2.53 26.47
N LYS A 135 -3.12 -1.29 26.88
CA LYS A 135 -3.76 -0.71 28.07
C LYS A 135 -4.30 0.68 27.77
N HIS A 136 -5.30 1.12 28.52
CA HIS A 136 -5.78 2.50 28.43
C HIS A 136 -4.69 3.47 28.88
N GLN A 137 -4.54 4.57 28.15
CA GLN A 137 -3.79 5.72 28.63
C GLN A 137 -4.61 6.47 29.69
N THR A 138 -3.92 7.12 30.61
CA THR A 138 -4.53 8.13 31.47
C THR A 138 -4.75 9.40 30.65
N LEU A 139 -6.02 9.74 30.40
CA LEU A 139 -6.38 10.91 29.60
C LEU A 139 -6.71 12.09 30.51
N ASP A 140 -6.14 13.26 30.22
CA ASP A 140 -6.58 14.52 30.82
C ASP A 140 -8.04 14.85 30.42
N LYS A 141 -8.71 15.73 31.18
CA LYS A 141 -10.13 16.05 30.96
C LYS A 141 -10.45 16.64 29.58
N GLU A 142 -9.49 17.31 28.96
CA GLU A 142 -9.62 17.90 27.62
C GLU A 142 -9.27 16.89 26.51
N ARG A 143 -8.64 15.77 26.87
CA ARG A 143 -8.21 14.76 25.90
C ARG A 143 -9.37 13.83 25.56
N VAL A 144 -9.72 13.81 24.29
CA VAL A 144 -10.80 13.00 23.71
C VAL A 144 -10.20 11.80 22.97
N ARG A 145 -10.82 10.61 23.12
CA ARG A 145 -10.54 9.45 22.24
C ARG A 145 -11.17 9.71 20.88
N ARG A 146 -10.35 9.70 19.82
CA ARG A 146 -10.80 9.89 18.43
C ARG A 146 -11.35 8.60 17.86
N ASP A 147 -12.47 8.67 17.15
CA ASP A 147 -13.00 7.51 16.43
C ASP A 147 -12.31 7.34 15.09
N MET A 148 -11.44 6.32 15.01
CA MET A 148 -10.55 6.07 13.88
C MET A 148 -11.07 4.95 12.99
N VAL A 149 -11.15 5.19 11.68
CA VAL A 149 -11.42 4.20 10.63
C VAL A 149 -10.11 3.85 9.93
N PHE A 150 -9.79 2.57 9.81
CA PHE A 150 -8.57 2.08 9.20
C PHE A 150 -8.87 1.44 7.85
N THR A 151 -8.13 1.85 6.82
CA THR A 151 -8.11 1.21 5.50
C THR A 151 -6.74 0.61 5.28
N THR A 152 -6.69 -0.68 4.93
CA THR A 152 -5.44 -1.43 4.80
C THR A 152 -5.21 -1.83 3.35
N SER A 153 -3.94 -1.88 2.91
CA SER A 153 -3.60 -2.56 1.68
C SER A 153 -3.64 -4.08 1.84
N GLY A 154 -3.87 -4.81 0.75
CA GLY A 154 -3.85 -6.28 0.78
C GLY A 154 -2.52 -6.85 1.29
N LEU A 155 -1.40 -6.19 1.00
CA LEU A 155 -0.09 -6.57 1.54
C LEU A 155 0.01 -6.32 3.06
N PHE A 156 -0.61 -5.25 3.59
CA PHE A 156 -0.70 -5.05 5.04
C PHE A 156 -1.49 -6.16 5.71
N ARG A 157 -2.63 -6.57 5.12
CA ARG A 157 -3.42 -7.70 5.62
C ARG A 157 -2.59 -8.99 5.69
N ASP A 158 -1.80 -9.27 4.66
CA ASP A 158 -1.06 -10.52 4.57
C ASP A 158 0.16 -10.58 5.51
N LEU A 159 0.88 -9.47 5.69
CA LEU A 159 2.07 -9.41 6.56
C LEU A 159 1.73 -9.07 8.02
N TYR A 160 0.69 -8.26 8.23
CA TYR A 160 0.36 -7.63 9.51
C TYR A 160 -1.10 -7.90 9.96
N GLY A 161 -1.64 -9.07 9.62
CA GLY A 161 -2.98 -9.47 10.08
C GLY A 161 -3.15 -9.48 11.61
N GLN A 162 -2.08 -9.74 12.37
CA GLN A 162 -2.11 -9.60 13.84
C GLN A 162 -2.31 -8.14 14.29
N GLN A 163 -1.75 -7.18 13.56
CA GLN A 163 -1.92 -5.75 13.82
C GLN A 163 -3.33 -5.29 13.46
N MET A 164 -3.96 -5.87 12.43
CA MET A 164 -5.39 -5.61 12.15
C MET A 164 -6.26 -6.05 13.34
N VAL A 165 -5.99 -7.24 13.88
CA VAL A 165 -6.65 -7.74 15.09
C VAL A 165 -6.35 -6.86 16.32
N MET A 166 -5.13 -6.33 16.43
CA MET A 166 -4.75 -5.39 17.48
C MET A 166 -5.54 -4.08 17.39
N LEU A 167 -5.72 -3.53 16.19
CA LEU A 167 -6.51 -2.31 15.97
C LEU A 167 -7.99 -2.52 16.27
N ASP A 168 -8.57 -3.64 15.84
CA ASP A 168 -9.93 -4.05 16.24
C ASP A 168 -10.06 -4.11 17.78
N ARG A 169 -9.11 -4.77 18.44
CA ARG A 169 -9.08 -4.83 19.91
C ARG A 169 -8.93 -3.45 20.56
N ALA A 170 -8.15 -2.56 19.96
CA ALA A 170 -7.97 -1.19 20.45
C ALA A 170 -9.28 -0.41 20.40
N VAL A 171 -10.06 -0.55 19.32
CA VAL A 171 -11.39 0.06 19.18
C VAL A 171 -12.35 -0.48 20.25
N LEU A 172 -12.37 -1.79 20.48
CA LEU A 172 -13.20 -2.39 21.51
C LEU A 172 -12.79 -1.94 22.93
N LEU A 173 -11.49 -1.84 23.21
CA LEU A 173 -11.02 -1.31 24.50
C LEU A 173 -11.34 0.18 24.66
N ALA A 174 -11.25 0.97 23.59
CA ALA A 174 -11.67 2.37 23.61
C ALA A 174 -13.18 2.48 23.91
N LEU A 175 -14.02 1.62 23.34
CA LEU A 175 -15.46 1.53 23.68
C LEU A 175 -15.67 1.11 25.15
N ASP A 176 -14.92 0.12 25.64
CA ASP A 176 -15.00 -0.41 27.01
C ASP A 176 -14.75 0.68 28.08
N ALA A 177 -13.94 1.69 27.79
CA ALA A 177 -13.66 2.81 28.69
C ALA A 177 -14.91 3.65 29.05
N SER A 178 -16.01 3.49 28.29
CA SER A 178 -17.31 4.11 28.55
C SER A 178 -18.42 3.09 28.85
N ALA A 179 -18.11 1.80 29.02
CA ALA A 179 -19.12 0.73 29.10
C ALA A 179 -20.15 0.94 30.21
N ASP A 180 -19.71 1.24 31.44
CA ASP A 180 -20.62 1.43 32.58
C ASP A 180 -21.51 2.66 32.39
N ARG A 181 -20.93 3.71 31.80
CA ARG A 181 -21.65 4.94 31.45
C ARG A 181 -22.74 4.68 30.42
N ILE A 182 -22.44 3.89 29.38
CA ILE A 182 -23.40 3.52 28.33
C ILE A 182 -24.54 2.70 28.94
N VAL A 183 -24.26 1.73 29.81
CA VAL A 183 -25.31 0.92 30.46
C VAL A 183 -26.22 1.79 31.33
N GLU A 184 -25.65 2.77 32.04
CA GLU A 184 -26.41 3.70 32.89
C GLU A 184 -27.30 4.65 32.08
N GLU A 185 -26.75 5.31 31.06
CA GLU A 185 -27.47 6.34 30.30
C GLU A 185 -28.33 5.75 29.17
N HIS A 186 -27.97 4.56 28.67
CA HIS A 186 -28.59 3.91 27.51
C HIS A 186 -28.85 2.41 27.76
N PRO A 187 -29.66 2.05 28.78
CA PRO A 187 -29.86 0.66 29.21
C PRO A 187 -30.42 -0.26 28.11
N ALA A 188 -31.15 0.29 27.13
CA ALA A 188 -31.65 -0.46 25.97
C ALA A 188 -30.53 -1.02 25.08
N LEU A 189 -29.30 -0.48 25.17
CA LEU A 189 -28.13 -0.96 24.43
C LEU A 189 -27.29 -1.96 25.21
N ALA A 190 -27.65 -2.31 26.45
CA ALA A 190 -26.82 -3.17 27.30
C ALA A 190 -26.52 -4.53 26.67
N GLN A 191 -27.51 -5.17 26.05
CA GLN A 191 -27.31 -6.45 25.35
C GLN A 191 -26.38 -6.28 24.14
N THR A 192 -26.61 -5.26 23.30
CA THR A 192 -25.75 -4.95 22.15
C THR A 192 -24.31 -4.68 22.60
N LEU A 193 -24.12 -3.94 23.70
CA LEU A 193 -22.80 -3.66 24.26
C LEU A 193 -22.10 -4.94 24.74
N GLN A 194 -22.85 -5.83 25.40
CA GLN A 194 -22.33 -7.11 25.85
C GLN A 194 -21.81 -7.95 24.67
N HIS A 195 -22.56 -8.00 23.55
CA HIS A 195 -22.10 -8.66 22.33
C HIS A 195 -20.87 -7.97 21.72
N ALA A 196 -20.86 -6.65 21.68
CA ALA A 196 -19.76 -5.85 21.13
C ALA A 196 -18.44 -6.10 21.88
N LEU A 197 -18.49 -6.13 23.21
CA LEU A 197 -17.29 -6.27 24.05
C LEU A 197 -16.89 -7.73 24.31
N GLN A 198 -17.76 -8.71 23.99
CA GLN A 198 -17.48 -10.14 24.20
C GLN A 198 -16.08 -10.60 23.73
N PRO A 199 -15.56 -10.16 22.56
CA PRO A 199 -14.23 -10.55 22.10
C PRO A 199 -13.07 -10.15 23.01
N LEU A 200 -13.25 -9.13 23.86
CA LEU A 200 -12.22 -8.72 24.83
C LEU A 200 -12.01 -9.75 25.94
N GLY A 201 -13.03 -10.55 26.28
CA GLY A 201 -12.97 -11.53 27.35
C GLY A 201 -12.42 -10.95 28.65
N LYS A 202 -11.28 -11.48 29.13
CA LYS A 202 -10.63 -11.03 30.38
C LYS A 202 -9.97 -9.64 30.29
N LEU A 203 -9.92 -9.03 29.10
CA LEU A 203 -9.35 -7.70 28.91
C LEU A 203 -10.35 -6.59 29.19
N GLN A 204 -11.65 -6.89 29.35
CA GLN A 204 -12.65 -5.91 29.76
C GLN A 204 -12.30 -5.38 31.15
N GLN A 205 -12.32 -4.06 31.28
CA GLN A 205 -12.09 -3.35 32.53
C GLN A 205 -13.33 -2.56 32.94
N GLY A 206 -14.20 -2.22 31.98
CA GLY A 206 -15.28 -1.27 32.20
C GLY A 206 -14.74 0.15 32.37
N GLY A 207 -15.65 1.11 32.48
CA GLY A 207 -15.26 2.50 32.55
C GLY A 207 -16.43 3.46 32.45
N ARG A 208 -16.21 4.68 32.96
CA ARG A 208 -17.24 5.71 33.11
C ARG A 208 -16.92 6.99 32.34
N GLU A 209 -16.02 6.93 31.37
CA GLU A 209 -15.72 8.07 30.49
C GLU A 209 -17.00 8.56 29.81
N SER A 210 -17.20 9.88 29.79
CA SER A 210 -18.37 10.47 29.15
C SER A 210 -18.31 10.32 27.62
N LEU A 211 -19.46 10.27 26.94
CA LEU A 211 -19.51 10.23 25.48
C LEU A 211 -18.85 11.45 24.82
N ARG A 212 -18.80 12.60 25.52
CA ARG A 212 -18.06 13.78 25.05
C ARG A 212 -16.53 13.58 25.04
N GLN A 213 -16.02 12.77 25.96
CA GLN A 213 -14.60 12.44 26.07
C GLN A 213 -14.21 11.22 25.20
N ASN A 214 -15.18 10.49 24.68
CA ASN A 214 -14.96 9.26 23.95
C ASN A 214 -15.84 9.18 22.69
N GLN A 215 -15.28 9.61 21.55
CA GLN A 215 -16.01 9.62 20.27
C GLN A 215 -16.32 8.20 19.78
N VAL A 216 -15.46 7.22 20.07
CA VAL A 216 -15.73 5.80 19.73
C VAL A 216 -17.03 5.35 20.39
N ALA A 217 -17.19 5.64 21.68
CA ALA A 217 -18.41 5.32 22.42
C ALA A 217 -19.62 6.12 21.93
N ALA A 218 -19.45 7.42 21.67
CA ALA A 218 -20.54 8.29 21.20
C ALA A 218 -21.12 7.79 19.85
N HIS A 219 -20.24 7.53 18.89
CA HIS A 219 -20.65 7.02 17.59
C HIS A 219 -21.20 5.60 17.69
N TRP A 220 -20.61 4.72 18.50
CA TRP A 220 -21.15 3.37 18.72
C TRP A 220 -22.58 3.40 19.25
N VAL A 221 -22.90 4.30 20.18
CA VAL A 221 -24.27 4.48 20.71
C VAL A 221 -25.22 4.91 19.60
N GLN A 222 -24.84 5.90 18.79
CA GLN A 222 -25.64 6.39 17.67
C GLN A 222 -25.87 5.30 16.62
N ASP A 223 -24.81 4.64 16.18
CA ASP A 223 -24.83 3.60 15.15
C ASP A 223 -25.67 2.40 15.60
N SER A 224 -25.46 1.95 16.85
CA SER A 224 -26.20 0.81 17.41
C SER A 224 -27.69 1.10 17.50
N ARG A 225 -28.10 2.32 17.89
CA ARG A 225 -29.51 2.73 17.90
C ARG A 225 -30.10 2.71 16.50
N ALA A 226 -29.40 3.27 15.52
CA ALA A 226 -29.86 3.31 14.15
C ALA A 226 -30.05 1.89 13.58
N LEU A 227 -29.09 0.99 13.84
CA LEU A 227 -29.15 -0.41 13.38
C LEU A 227 -30.31 -1.18 14.04
N LEU A 228 -30.52 -1.01 15.35
CA LEU A 228 -31.67 -1.62 16.04
C LEU A 228 -33.00 -1.08 15.53
N ALA A 229 -33.09 0.23 15.26
CA ALA A 229 -34.29 0.85 14.67
C ALA A 229 -34.59 0.34 13.25
N GLN A 230 -33.57 -0.11 12.52
CA GLN A 230 -33.69 -0.79 11.23
C GLN A 230 -34.05 -2.28 11.35
N GLY A 231 -34.30 -2.79 12.57
CA GLY A 231 -34.69 -4.18 12.81
C GLY A 231 -33.53 -5.17 12.87
N ARG A 232 -32.28 -4.70 12.99
CA ARG A 232 -31.13 -5.58 13.24
C ARG A 232 -31.20 -6.17 14.66
N THR A 233 -30.73 -7.40 14.82
CA THR A 233 -30.62 -7.98 16.17
C THR A 233 -29.50 -7.30 16.97
N PRO A 234 -29.50 -7.39 18.31
CA PRO A 234 -28.39 -6.88 19.13
C PRO A 234 -27.01 -7.38 18.70
N GLU A 235 -26.90 -8.64 18.29
CA GLU A 235 -25.64 -9.23 17.81
C GLU A 235 -25.20 -8.61 16.48
N GLN A 236 -26.13 -8.42 15.54
CA GLN A 236 -25.83 -7.79 14.25
C GLN A 236 -25.49 -6.31 14.41
N ALA A 237 -26.23 -5.60 15.27
CA ALA A 237 -25.96 -4.20 15.58
C ALA A 237 -24.57 -4.05 16.19
N ALA A 238 -24.22 -4.91 17.16
CA ALA A 238 -22.90 -4.94 17.79
C ALA A 238 -21.78 -5.18 16.78
N LEU A 239 -21.93 -6.19 15.90
CA LEU A 239 -20.95 -6.50 14.88
C LEU A 239 -20.71 -5.32 13.94
N LEU A 240 -21.78 -4.69 13.43
CA LEU A 240 -21.66 -3.64 12.43
C LEU A 240 -21.20 -2.30 13.02
N SER A 241 -21.62 -1.95 14.25
CA SER A 241 -21.28 -0.66 14.87
C SER A 241 -19.84 -0.60 15.38
N THR A 242 -19.18 -1.74 15.63
CA THR A 242 -17.77 -1.78 16.05
C THR A 242 -16.77 -1.90 14.89
N LEU A 243 -17.20 -2.14 13.65
CA LEU A 243 -16.27 -2.27 12.52
C LEU A 243 -15.56 -0.96 12.24
N ARG A 244 -14.23 -0.99 12.32
CA ARG A 244 -13.34 0.13 11.97
C ARG A 244 -12.16 -0.28 11.10
N VAL A 245 -11.83 -1.57 10.99
CA VAL A 245 -10.73 -2.05 10.14
C VAL A 245 -11.30 -2.60 8.85
N PHE A 246 -10.90 -1.98 7.73
CA PHE A 246 -11.37 -2.28 6.38
C PHE A 246 -10.21 -2.52 5.42
N GLY A 247 -10.48 -3.24 4.34
CA GLY A 247 -9.48 -3.60 3.33
C GLY A 247 -10.12 -4.35 2.16
N ASP A 248 -9.29 -4.81 1.23
CA ASP A 248 -9.75 -5.66 0.14
C ASP A 248 -10.00 -7.10 0.59
N ALA A 249 -10.83 -7.80 -0.19
CA ALA A 249 -11.15 -9.20 0.05
C ALA A 249 -9.86 -10.06 0.15
N PRO A 250 -9.79 -11.04 1.06
CA PRO A 250 -8.67 -11.97 1.13
C PRO A 250 -8.28 -12.54 -0.24
N GLY A 251 -6.99 -12.51 -0.58
CA GLY A 251 -6.47 -12.92 -1.89
C GLY A 251 -6.57 -11.87 -3.00
N SER A 252 -7.15 -10.70 -2.72
CA SER A 252 -7.12 -9.53 -3.60
C SER A 252 -6.08 -8.50 -3.15
N TYR A 253 -5.70 -7.63 -4.10
CA TYR A 253 -4.78 -6.50 -3.91
C TYR A 253 -5.28 -5.24 -4.65
N GLY A 254 -5.07 -4.07 -4.04
CA GLY A 254 -5.31 -2.75 -4.64
C GLY A 254 -6.74 -2.25 -4.46
N ALA A 255 -6.88 -0.93 -4.24
CA ALA A 255 -8.18 -0.27 -4.13
C ALA A 255 -8.88 -0.17 -5.50
N GLY A 256 -8.09 -0.22 -6.59
CA GLY A 256 -8.57 -0.36 -7.97
C GLY A 256 -8.99 0.95 -8.64
N VAL A 257 -8.79 2.07 -7.97
CA VAL A 257 -8.98 3.42 -8.49
C VAL A 257 -7.91 3.74 -9.53
N ASN A 258 -6.64 3.40 -9.28
CA ASN A 258 -5.54 3.57 -10.23
C ASN A 258 -5.83 2.98 -11.61
N ARG A 259 -6.27 1.73 -11.67
CA ARG A 259 -6.58 1.05 -12.93
C ARG A 259 -7.66 1.75 -13.74
N LEU A 260 -8.63 2.39 -13.08
CA LEU A 260 -9.71 3.09 -13.76
C LEU A 260 -9.29 4.50 -14.17
N VAL A 261 -8.50 5.19 -13.34
CA VAL A 261 -7.85 6.47 -13.67
C VAL A 261 -7.00 6.37 -14.94
N GLU A 262 -6.12 5.37 -15.00
CA GLU A 262 -5.21 5.10 -16.14
C GLU A 262 -6.00 4.76 -17.42
N ARG A 263 -7.24 4.25 -17.28
CA ARG A 263 -8.17 3.97 -18.39
C ARG A 263 -9.22 5.07 -18.51
N SER A 264 -8.79 6.30 -18.79
CA SER A 264 -9.66 7.49 -18.78
C SER A 264 -10.86 7.46 -19.74
N GLY A 265 -10.87 6.55 -20.71
CA GLY A 265 -12.00 6.31 -21.62
C GLY A 265 -13.09 5.41 -21.03
N ALA A 266 -12.79 4.67 -19.96
CA ALA A 266 -13.67 3.66 -19.37
C ALA A 266 -14.65 4.22 -18.32
N TRP A 267 -14.59 5.51 -18.02
CA TRP A 267 -15.48 6.18 -17.06
C TRP A 267 -15.82 7.59 -17.53
N GLN A 268 -16.99 8.08 -17.09
CA GLN A 268 -17.48 9.42 -17.41
C GLN A 268 -17.55 10.31 -16.16
N GLN A 269 -17.88 9.71 -15.01
CA GLN A 269 -18.09 10.40 -13.75
C GLN A 269 -17.12 9.90 -12.68
N ARG A 270 -16.69 10.79 -11.78
CA ARG A 270 -15.72 10.43 -10.72
C ARG A 270 -16.34 9.48 -9.70
N GLU A 271 -17.66 9.55 -9.53
CA GLU A 271 -18.46 8.69 -8.66
C GLU A 271 -18.30 7.20 -9.02
N GLU A 272 -18.05 6.87 -10.28
CA GLU A 272 -17.77 5.50 -10.71
C GLU A 272 -16.47 4.96 -10.08
N LEU A 273 -15.45 5.82 -9.91
CA LEU A 273 -14.19 5.48 -9.24
C LEU A 273 -14.40 5.34 -7.73
N ALA A 274 -15.20 6.24 -7.14
CA ALA A 274 -15.58 6.16 -5.72
C ALA A 274 -16.28 4.82 -5.41
N ASP A 275 -17.18 4.38 -6.29
CA ASP A 275 -17.87 3.11 -6.15
C ASP A 275 -16.93 1.90 -6.27
N VAL A 276 -15.87 1.99 -7.10
CA VAL A 276 -14.83 0.95 -7.12
C VAL A 276 -14.12 0.86 -5.77
N TYR A 277 -13.69 1.99 -5.22
CA TYR A 277 -13.04 2.05 -3.92
C TYR A 277 -13.91 1.44 -2.81
N LEU A 278 -15.17 1.91 -2.71
CA LEU A 278 -16.13 1.47 -1.69
C LEU A 278 -16.46 -0.02 -1.79
N ARG A 279 -16.53 -0.57 -3.00
CA ARG A 279 -16.79 -1.99 -3.22
C ARG A 279 -15.58 -2.84 -2.87
N ARG A 280 -14.39 -2.44 -3.31
CA ARG A 280 -13.15 -3.21 -3.15
C ARG A 280 -12.67 -3.18 -1.71
N LEU A 281 -12.61 -2.02 -1.07
CA LEU A 281 -12.13 -1.90 0.31
C LEU A 281 -13.21 -2.07 1.40
N GLY A 282 -14.48 -2.27 0.99
CA GLY A 282 -15.58 -2.47 1.94
C GLY A 282 -15.64 -3.85 2.59
N HIS A 283 -14.50 -4.52 2.81
CA HIS A 283 -14.44 -5.77 3.57
C HIS A 283 -13.94 -5.47 4.98
N GLY A 284 -14.74 -5.84 5.99
CA GLY A 284 -14.44 -5.63 7.41
C GLY A 284 -13.59 -6.75 8.00
N PHE A 285 -12.71 -6.36 8.93
CA PHE A 285 -11.81 -7.26 9.65
C PHE A 285 -11.96 -7.04 11.15
N ASN A 286 -12.17 -8.13 11.88
CA ASN A 286 -12.15 -8.15 13.35
C ASN A 286 -11.63 -9.51 13.84
N GLN A 287 -11.56 -9.68 15.16
CA GLN A 287 -11.10 -10.93 15.78
C GLN A 287 -11.88 -12.20 15.37
N GLN A 288 -13.14 -12.05 14.94
CA GLN A 288 -14.03 -13.17 14.62
C GLN A 288 -14.20 -13.38 13.11
N HIS A 289 -14.04 -12.34 12.31
CA HIS A 289 -14.30 -12.32 10.87
C HIS A 289 -13.14 -11.62 10.14
N PHE A 290 -12.50 -12.33 9.21
CA PHE A 290 -11.35 -11.82 8.48
C PHE A 290 -11.72 -11.63 7.00
N GLY A 291 -12.15 -10.42 6.63
CA GLY A 291 -12.53 -10.07 5.26
C GLY A 291 -14.02 -10.25 4.94
N MET A 292 -14.90 -10.03 5.93
CA MET A 292 -16.35 -10.09 5.74
C MET A 292 -16.82 -8.94 4.85
N ALA A 293 -17.65 -9.21 3.84
CA ALA A 293 -18.28 -8.17 3.04
C ALA A 293 -19.14 -7.24 3.94
N ALA A 294 -18.76 -5.97 4.01
CA ALA A 294 -19.33 -4.98 4.92
C ALA A 294 -19.47 -3.60 4.25
N GLN A 295 -19.72 -3.55 2.93
CA GLN A 295 -19.75 -2.33 2.13
C GLN A 295 -20.74 -1.29 2.67
N GLY A 296 -21.88 -1.73 3.20
CA GLY A 296 -22.86 -0.84 3.84
C GLY A 296 -22.32 -0.17 5.10
N ALA A 297 -21.66 -0.93 5.98
CA ALA A 297 -21.01 -0.38 7.17
C ALA A 297 -19.84 0.53 6.80
N PHE A 298 -19.07 0.17 5.76
CA PHE A 298 -17.98 0.99 5.26
C PHE A 298 -18.46 2.35 4.74
N ARG A 299 -19.51 2.37 3.91
CA ARG A 299 -20.16 3.63 3.46
C ARG A 299 -20.65 4.46 4.64
N HIS A 300 -21.29 3.82 5.62
CA HIS A 300 -21.79 4.48 6.82
C HIS A 300 -20.67 5.18 7.60
N VAL A 301 -19.57 4.48 7.92
CA VAL A 301 -18.48 5.09 8.70
C VAL A 301 -17.77 6.20 7.92
N LEU A 302 -17.59 6.04 6.60
CA LEU A 302 -16.95 7.05 5.75
C LEU A 302 -17.79 8.31 5.55
N ALA A 303 -19.12 8.23 5.66
CA ALA A 303 -19.99 9.41 5.57
C ALA A 303 -19.77 10.44 6.71
N ASP A 304 -19.13 10.01 7.81
CA ASP A 304 -18.77 10.90 8.91
C ASP A 304 -17.27 11.20 8.99
N VAL A 305 -16.45 10.77 8.02
CA VAL A 305 -15.02 11.09 8.01
C VAL A 305 -14.80 12.55 7.63
N GLU A 306 -14.08 13.30 8.48
CA GLU A 306 -13.70 14.69 8.22
C GLU A 306 -12.20 14.83 7.94
N ASN A 307 -11.35 14.08 8.65
CA ASN A 307 -9.90 14.10 8.46
C ASN A 307 -9.38 12.74 7.98
N THR A 308 -8.39 12.74 7.09
CA THR A 308 -7.68 11.53 6.65
C THR A 308 -6.18 11.63 6.87
N TYR A 309 -5.51 10.50 7.12
CA TYR A 309 -4.08 10.42 7.39
C TYR A 309 -3.40 9.31 6.58
N LEU A 310 -2.24 9.64 5.98
CA LEU A 310 -1.31 8.69 5.40
C LEU A 310 0.11 8.97 5.91
N GLY A 311 0.85 7.93 6.25
CA GLY A 311 2.24 8.03 6.69
C GLY A 311 3.19 8.27 5.51
N ARG A 312 4.27 9.03 5.75
CA ARG A 312 5.40 9.11 4.83
C ARG A 312 6.71 9.00 5.60
N SER A 313 7.35 7.84 5.49
CA SER A 313 8.54 7.47 6.27
C SER A 313 9.86 7.53 5.51
N SER A 314 9.85 7.93 4.22
CA SER A 314 11.03 7.90 3.35
C SER A 314 11.21 9.16 2.51
N ASN A 315 12.48 9.43 2.18
CA ASN A 315 12.89 10.44 1.21
C ASN A 315 13.06 9.87 -0.21
N LEU A 316 13.06 8.55 -0.37
CA LEU A 316 13.31 7.89 -1.66
C LEU A 316 12.07 7.93 -2.55
N TYR A 317 10.93 7.49 -2.05
CA TYR A 317 9.64 7.62 -2.73
C TYR A 317 8.80 8.74 -2.12
N GLY A 318 7.88 9.27 -2.92
CA GLY A 318 6.93 10.28 -2.52
C GLY A 318 5.49 9.86 -2.77
N LEU A 319 4.59 10.82 -2.72
CA LEU A 319 3.15 10.67 -2.95
C LEU A 319 2.81 10.67 -4.44
N ILE A 320 3.57 11.38 -5.27
CA ILE A 320 3.38 11.41 -6.73
C ILE A 320 4.28 10.36 -7.41
N ASP A 321 5.21 9.73 -6.69
CA ASP A 321 6.17 8.75 -7.21
C ASP A 321 5.59 7.36 -7.51
N ASN A 322 4.40 7.04 -6.99
CA ASN A 322 3.70 5.78 -7.22
C ASN A 322 2.19 6.01 -7.34
N ASN A 323 1.48 5.08 -8.00
CA ASN A 323 0.03 5.14 -8.13
C ASN A 323 -0.74 4.69 -6.89
N ASP A 324 -0.13 3.94 -5.97
CA ASP A 324 -0.80 3.45 -4.76
C ASP A 324 -1.26 4.63 -3.88
N ALA A 325 -0.49 5.72 -3.81
CA ALA A 325 -0.82 6.84 -2.94
C ALA A 325 -2.16 7.49 -3.29
N PHE A 326 -2.42 7.73 -4.58
CA PHE A 326 -3.73 8.20 -5.01
C PHE A 326 -4.77 7.06 -5.09
N ASP A 327 -4.36 5.80 -5.31
CA ASP A 327 -5.27 4.64 -5.26
C ASP A 327 -5.95 4.52 -3.89
N TYR A 328 -5.17 4.66 -2.81
CA TYR A 328 -5.64 4.55 -1.44
C TYR A 328 -6.09 5.88 -0.83
N LEU A 329 -5.20 6.88 -0.67
CA LEU A 329 -5.57 8.14 -0.01
C LEU A 329 -6.45 9.01 -0.91
N GLY A 330 -6.11 9.11 -2.20
CA GLY A 330 -6.97 9.78 -3.18
C GLY A 330 -8.33 9.09 -3.31
N GLY A 331 -8.34 7.76 -3.43
CA GLY A 331 -9.56 6.95 -3.44
C GLY A 331 -10.42 7.12 -2.18
N LEU A 332 -9.81 7.16 -1.00
CA LEU A 332 -10.48 7.45 0.26
C LEU A 332 -11.11 8.85 0.26
N SER A 333 -10.35 9.86 -0.16
CA SER A 333 -10.84 11.23 -0.28
C SER A 333 -12.05 11.32 -1.21
N LEU A 334 -11.96 10.66 -2.38
CA LEU A 334 -13.04 10.64 -3.38
C LEU A 334 -14.26 9.87 -2.87
N ALA A 335 -14.06 8.76 -2.16
CA ALA A 335 -15.15 8.00 -1.55
C ALA A 335 -15.91 8.84 -0.51
N VAL A 336 -15.19 9.55 0.37
CA VAL A 336 -15.81 10.47 1.33
C VAL A 336 -16.53 11.62 0.61
N GLU A 337 -15.88 12.24 -0.38
CA GLU A 337 -16.50 13.31 -1.20
C GLU A 337 -17.81 12.83 -1.85
N SER A 338 -17.83 11.62 -2.42
CA SER A 338 -19.02 11.06 -3.07
C SER A 338 -20.20 10.83 -2.10
N LEU A 339 -19.91 10.61 -0.82
CA LEU A 339 -20.92 10.32 0.21
C LEU A 339 -21.42 11.60 0.90
N THR A 340 -20.58 12.63 1.00
CA THR A 340 -20.87 13.84 1.78
C THR A 340 -21.06 15.10 0.92
N GLY A 341 -20.64 15.06 -0.34
CA GLY A 341 -20.60 16.20 -1.25
C GLY A 341 -19.35 17.07 -1.11
N THR A 342 -18.49 16.81 -0.12
CA THR A 342 -17.26 17.59 0.12
C THR A 342 -16.08 16.69 0.46
N ALA A 343 -14.92 16.94 -0.14
CA ALA A 343 -13.71 16.19 0.18
C ALA A 343 -13.29 16.41 1.64
N PRO A 344 -12.77 15.38 2.33
CA PRO A 344 -12.25 15.52 3.69
C PRO A 344 -10.95 16.34 3.69
N HIS A 345 -10.54 16.78 4.88
CA HIS A 345 -9.23 17.36 5.08
C HIS A 345 -8.19 16.24 5.06
N ASN A 346 -7.38 16.21 3.99
CA ASN A 346 -6.38 15.17 3.80
C ASN A 346 -5.03 15.61 4.37
N PHE A 347 -4.42 14.77 5.20
CA PHE A 347 -3.12 15.03 5.82
C PHE A 347 -2.10 13.93 5.54
N VAL A 348 -0.85 14.36 5.46
CA VAL A 348 0.31 13.48 5.36
C VAL A 348 1.14 13.63 6.62
N ILE A 349 1.42 12.52 7.29
CA ILE A 349 2.26 12.47 8.48
C ILE A 349 3.69 12.21 8.02
N ASN A 350 4.41 13.29 7.72
CA ASN A 350 5.76 13.24 7.21
C ASN A 350 6.75 13.04 8.36
N HIS A 351 7.47 11.93 8.29
CA HIS A 351 8.43 11.51 9.28
C HIS A 351 9.61 10.79 8.64
N ALA A 352 9.88 11.09 7.38
CA ALA A 352 11.08 10.63 6.69
C ALA A 352 12.35 11.02 7.47
N ASP A 353 12.32 12.19 8.11
CA ASP A 353 13.25 12.60 9.15
C ASP A 353 12.61 12.35 10.53
N PRO A 354 13.10 11.38 11.32
CA PRO A 354 12.54 11.07 12.64
C PRO A 354 12.75 12.19 13.67
N GLU A 355 13.69 13.11 13.45
CA GLU A 355 13.91 14.27 14.33
C GLU A 355 12.98 15.44 13.98
N ARG A 356 12.39 15.41 12.78
CA ARG A 356 11.50 16.45 12.28
C ARG A 356 10.19 15.87 11.74
N VAL A 357 9.32 15.53 12.68
CA VAL A 357 7.97 15.05 12.37
C VAL A 357 7.00 16.21 12.15
N VAL A 358 6.18 16.09 11.13
CA VAL A 358 5.16 17.10 10.83
C VAL A 358 3.93 16.47 10.18
N THR A 359 2.76 16.80 10.71
CA THR A 359 1.49 16.58 10.02
C THR A 359 1.21 17.78 9.13
N GLN A 360 1.13 17.56 7.82
CA GLN A 360 0.90 18.65 6.86
C GLN A 360 -0.28 18.35 5.93
N PRO A 361 -1.02 19.38 5.48
CA PRO A 361 -2.07 19.20 4.47
C PRO A 361 -1.51 18.56 3.21
N LEU A 362 -2.27 17.62 2.63
CA LEU A 362 -1.88 16.87 1.44
C LEU A 362 -1.52 17.80 0.26
N GLY A 363 -2.28 18.86 0.04
CA GLY A 363 -2.00 19.82 -1.03
C GLY A 363 -0.69 20.61 -0.83
N LEU A 364 -0.19 20.76 0.39
CA LEU A 364 1.15 21.32 0.63
C LEU A 364 2.22 20.27 0.31
N ALA A 365 2.03 19.04 0.76
CA ALA A 365 2.94 17.92 0.51
C ALA A 365 3.15 17.66 -1.00
N LEU A 366 2.06 17.56 -1.76
CA LEU A 366 2.11 17.34 -3.21
C LEU A 366 2.81 18.48 -3.94
N ARG A 367 2.55 19.74 -3.55
CA ARG A 367 3.21 20.91 -4.16
C ARG A 367 4.72 20.94 -3.88
N GLN A 368 5.13 20.60 -2.66
CA GLN A 368 6.55 20.49 -2.31
C GLN A 368 7.23 19.40 -3.14
N GLU A 369 6.60 18.24 -3.30
CA GLU A 369 7.14 17.14 -4.08
C GLU A 369 7.21 17.45 -5.58
N LEU A 370 6.13 18.01 -6.15
CA LEU A 370 6.07 18.44 -7.55
C LEU A 370 7.23 19.38 -7.89
N ARG A 371 7.47 20.40 -7.06
CA ARG A 371 8.57 21.36 -7.29
C ARG A 371 9.95 20.82 -6.94
N GLY A 372 10.05 20.04 -5.85
CA GLY A 372 11.32 19.53 -5.35
C GLY A 372 11.92 18.45 -6.24
N ARG A 373 11.07 17.70 -6.97
CA ARG A 373 11.47 16.58 -7.81
C ARG A 373 11.06 16.78 -9.27
N PHE A 374 9.76 16.72 -9.57
CA PHE A 374 9.28 16.53 -10.94
C PHE A 374 9.38 17.76 -11.85
N LEU A 375 9.46 18.96 -11.28
CA LEU A 375 9.73 20.20 -12.04
C LEU A 375 11.18 20.69 -11.85
N ASN A 376 12.02 19.93 -11.15
CA ASN A 376 13.37 20.36 -10.80
C ASN A 376 14.36 20.02 -11.92
N PRO A 377 15.09 21.01 -12.49
CA PRO A 377 16.06 20.74 -13.55
C PRO A 377 17.16 19.76 -13.15
N GLN A 378 17.56 19.69 -11.87
CA GLN A 378 18.57 18.72 -11.42
C GLN A 378 18.07 17.27 -11.51
N TRP A 379 16.79 17.04 -11.26
CA TRP A 379 16.17 15.73 -11.40
C TRP A 379 15.98 15.38 -12.88
N LEU A 380 15.50 16.35 -13.67
CA LEU A 380 15.29 16.18 -15.11
C LEU A 380 16.60 15.86 -15.84
N SER A 381 17.66 16.66 -15.64
CA SER A 381 18.96 16.43 -16.28
C SER A 381 19.56 15.07 -15.92
N GLY A 382 19.46 14.65 -14.65
CA GLY A 382 19.93 13.32 -14.23
C GLY A 382 19.18 12.18 -14.92
N LEU A 383 17.86 12.30 -15.10
CA LEU A 383 17.09 11.30 -15.85
C LEU A 383 17.41 11.29 -17.35
N MET A 384 17.69 12.45 -17.95
CA MET A 384 18.03 12.53 -19.38
C MET A 384 19.28 11.73 -19.73
N GLU A 385 20.21 11.53 -18.78
CA GLU A 385 21.39 10.66 -18.95
C GLU A 385 21.04 9.17 -19.14
N HIS A 386 19.79 8.78 -18.84
CA HIS A 386 19.31 7.39 -18.89
C HIS A 386 18.32 7.11 -20.04
N GLY A 387 18.24 7.99 -21.04
CA GLY A 387 17.48 7.75 -22.28
C GLY A 387 16.01 7.37 -22.02
N TYR A 388 15.54 6.29 -22.64
CA TYR A 388 14.15 5.84 -22.51
C TYR A 388 13.71 5.56 -21.08
N ALA A 389 14.59 5.02 -20.22
CA ALA A 389 14.24 4.77 -18.82
C ALA A 389 13.94 6.08 -18.08
N GLY A 390 14.76 7.12 -18.32
CA GLY A 390 14.52 8.46 -17.78
C GLY A 390 13.23 9.09 -18.30
N ALA A 391 12.99 9.01 -19.61
CA ALA A 391 11.74 9.46 -20.21
C ALA A 391 10.53 8.72 -19.60
N ARG A 392 10.57 7.39 -19.46
CA ARG A 392 9.48 6.61 -18.86
C ARG A 392 9.17 7.05 -17.44
N THR A 393 10.18 7.36 -16.63
CA THR A 393 9.98 7.89 -15.27
C THR A 393 9.28 9.26 -15.30
N MET A 394 9.58 10.14 -16.26
CA MET A 394 8.88 11.42 -16.45
C MET A 394 7.41 11.27 -16.89
N GLY A 395 7.13 10.31 -17.78
CA GLY A 395 5.78 10.10 -18.30
C GLY A 395 4.95 9.19 -17.41
N SER A 396 5.29 7.91 -17.39
CA SER A 396 4.51 6.85 -16.73
C SER A 396 4.57 6.90 -15.22
N GLU A 397 5.68 7.37 -14.62
CA GLU A 397 5.86 7.37 -13.16
C GLU A 397 5.69 8.74 -12.51
N PHE A 398 5.40 9.78 -13.29
CA PHE A 398 5.10 11.11 -12.79
C PHE A 398 3.77 11.61 -13.34
N LEU A 399 3.67 11.81 -14.65
CA LEU A 399 2.52 12.52 -15.22
C LEU A 399 1.21 11.71 -15.09
N GLU A 400 1.30 10.39 -15.25
CA GLU A 400 0.19 9.46 -15.01
C GLU A 400 -0.32 9.58 -13.55
N TYR A 401 0.59 9.72 -12.59
CA TYR A 401 0.25 9.78 -11.17
C TYR A 401 -0.24 11.16 -10.75
N LEU A 402 0.26 12.23 -11.38
CA LEU A 402 -0.30 13.58 -11.26
C LEU A 402 -1.75 13.62 -11.75
N TRP A 403 -2.03 12.97 -12.88
CA TRP A 403 -3.40 12.77 -13.37
C TRP A 403 -4.27 12.04 -12.35
N GLY A 404 -3.78 10.95 -11.75
CA GLY A 404 -4.52 10.23 -10.71
C GLY A 404 -4.85 11.05 -9.47
N TRP A 405 -3.92 11.89 -9.00
CA TRP A 405 -4.19 12.84 -7.92
C TRP A 405 -5.25 13.87 -8.30
N GLN A 406 -5.22 14.38 -9.53
CA GLN A 406 -6.24 15.32 -9.99
C GLN A 406 -7.62 14.67 -10.08
N VAL A 407 -7.71 13.46 -10.63
CA VAL A 407 -8.99 12.76 -10.79
C VAL A 407 -9.60 12.47 -9.43
N THR A 408 -8.80 12.03 -8.46
CA THR A 408 -9.30 11.69 -7.13
C THR A 408 -9.60 12.92 -6.28
N ASN A 409 -8.87 14.02 -6.46
CA ASN A 409 -9.15 15.28 -5.78
C ASN A 409 -8.74 16.49 -6.65
N PRO A 410 -9.67 17.06 -7.43
CA PRO A 410 -9.40 18.17 -8.37
C PRO A 410 -8.89 19.45 -7.70
N SER A 411 -9.14 19.62 -6.40
CA SER A 411 -8.67 20.80 -5.66
C SER A 411 -7.16 20.79 -5.40
N LEU A 412 -6.51 19.62 -5.45
CA LEU A 412 -5.08 19.48 -5.19
C LEU A 412 -4.22 19.83 -6.40
N VAL A 413 -4.71 19.49 -7.60
CA VAL A 413 -4.03 19.67 -8.88
C VAL A 413 -4.95 20.49 -9.78
N GLY A 414 -4.70 21.80 -9.85
CA GLY A 414 -5.50 22.72 -10.68
C GLY A 414 -4.82 23.08 -12.00
N ASP A 415 -5.42 24.01 -12.75
CA ASP A 415 -4.90 24.50 -14.04
C ASP A 415 -3.43 24.93 -13.97
N TRP A 416 -3.03 25.55 -12.86
CA TRP A 416 -1.65 25.99 -12.62
C TRP A 416 -0.64 24.84 -12.72
N ALA A 417 -0.99 23.62 -12.29
CA ALA A 417 -0.08 22.49 -12.28
C ALA A 417 0.17 22.01 -13.71
N TRP A 418 -0.88 21.88 -14.52
CA TRP A 418 -0.76 21.51 -15.92
C TRP A 418 -0.02 22.55 -16.74
N GLN A 419 -0.30 23.83 -16.48
CA GLN A 419 0.42 24.93 -17.13
C GLN A 419 1.92 24.86 -16.83
N GLU A 420 2.30 24.65 -15.56
CA GLU A 420 3.71 24.52 -15.20
C GLU A 420 4.38 23.27 -15.77
N VAL A 421 3.69 22.13 -15.79
CA VAL A 421 4.21 20.91 -16.42
C VAL A 421 4.41 21.13 -17.92
N LYS A 422 3.44 21.75 -18.60
CA LYS A 422 3.54 22.07 -20.03
C LYS A 422 4.74 22.98 -20.30
N GLU A 423 4.90 24.05 -19.52
CA GLU A 423 6.03 24.96 -19.68
C GLU A 423 7.38 24.25 -19.46
N VAL A 424 7.50 23.38 -18.44
CA VAL A 424 8.75 22.67 -18.15
C VAL A 424 9.05 21.58 -19.18
N TYR A 425 8.08 20.73 -19.50
CA TYR A 425 8.31 19.52 -20.29
C TYR A 425 8.09 19.69 -21.80
N MET A 426 7.18 20.57 -22.21
CA MET A 426 6.81 20.75 -23.62
C MET A 426 7.42 22.00 -24.22
N ASP A 427 7.52 23.09 -23.45
CA ASP A 427 8.13 24.35 -23.91
C ASP A 427 9.60 24.49 -23.48
N ASP A 428 10.17 23.47 -22.82
CA ASP A 428 11.55 23.46 -22.32
C ASP A 428 11.92 24.75 -21.57
N ARG A 429 11.12 25.15 -20.58
CA ARG A 429 11.30 26.40 -19.80
C ARG A 429 12.75 26.65 -19.35
N TYR A 430 13.49 25.59 -19.06
CA TYR A 430 14.87 25.66 -18.55
C TYR A 430 15.95 25.63 -19.65
N GLY A 431 15.59 25.42 -20.92
CA GLY A 431 16.54 25.32 -22.03
C GLY A 431 17.45 24.08 -21.92
N LEU A 432 16.93 22.96 -21.41
CA LEU A 432 17.69 21.73 -21.24
C LEU A 432 17.78 20.91 -22.54
N GLY A 433 16.97 21.24 -23.54
CA GLY A 433 16.67 20.38 -24.68
C GLY A 433 15.74 19.22 -24.31
N LEU A 434 14.91 19.39 -23.27
CA LEU A 434 14.03 18.35 -22.76
C LEU A 434 12.95 17.97 -23.77
N ASP A 435 12.38 18.96 -24.46
CA ASP A 435 11.38 18.78 -25.50
C ASP A 435 11.92 17.91 -26.65
N ALA A 436 13.14 18.20 -27.11
CA ALA A 436 13.83 17.47 -28.17
C ALA A 436 14.26 16.08 -27.68
N PHE A 437 14.74 15.96 -26.44
CA PHE A 437 15.06 14.66 -25.83
C PHE A 437 13.83 13.74 -25.80
N LEU A 438 12.66 14.28 -25.47
CA LEU A 438 11.41 13.52 -25.44
C LEU A 438 10.90 13.14 -26.85
N GLU A 439 11.41 13.76 -27.92
CA GLU A 439 11.08 13.41 -29.31
C GLU A 439 12.03 12.38 -29.93
N GLN A 440 13.13 12.05 -29.26
CA GLN A 440 14.16 11.17 -29.80
C GLN A 440 13.80 9.69 -29.66
N GLY A 441 13.77 8.98 -30.79
CA GLY A 441 13.62 7.53 -30.83
C GLY A 441 12.41 7.05 -30.04
N HIS A 442 12.59 6.08 -29.14
CA HIS A 442 11.49 5.52 -28.34
C HIS A 442 10.92 6.49 -27.28
N ASN A 443 11.61 7.59 -26.98
CA ASN A 443 11.08 8.61 -26.05
C ASN A 443 9.82 9.27 -26.63
N ALA A 444 9.67 9.31 -27.96
CA ALA A 444 8.49 9.88 -28.62
C ALA A 444 7.17 9.21 -28.17
N HIS A 445 7.20 7.91 -27.83
CA HIS A 445 6.02 7.22 -27.26
C HIS A 445 5.68 7.75 -25.86
N VAL A 446 6.69 8.09 -25.05
CA VAL A 446 6.47 8.73 -23.75
C VAL A 446 5.88 10.13 -23.95
N LYS A 447 6.46 10.96 -24.82
CA LYS A 447 5.96 12.32 -25.08
C LYS A 447 4.53 12.31 -25.60
N SER A 448 4.22 11.43 -26.55
CA SER A 448 2.85 11.28 -27.08
C SER A 448 1.86 10.82 -26.00
N ASN A 449 2.24 9.92 -25.08
CA ASN A 449 1.40 9.59 -23.93
C ASN A 449 1.21 10.79 -22.99
N MET A 450 2.27 11.56 -22.74
CA MET A 450 2.17 12.75 -21.89
C MET A 450 1.21 13.79 -22.47
N LEU A 451 1.31 14.05 -23.78
CA LEU A 451 0.37 14.91 -24.50
C LEU A 451 -1.05 14.35 -24.46
N ALA A 452 -1.23 13.03 -24.58
CA ALA A 452 -2.54 12.40 -24.44
C ALA A 452 -3.16 12.66 -23.06
N ILE A 453 -2.40 12.50 -21.97
CA ILE A 453 -2.87 12.79 -20.60
C ILE A 453 -3.31 14.25 -20.48
N MET A 454 -2.49 15.19 -20.98
CA MET A 454 -2.82 16.62 -20.98
C MET A 454 -4.11 16.92 -21.78
N LEU A 455 -4.26 16.33 -22.96
CA LEU A 455 -5.46 16.46 -23.79
C LEU A 455 -6.68 15.81 -23.14
N VAL A 456 -6.51 14.69 -22.43
CA VAL A 456 -7.56 14.06 -21.63
C VAL A 456 -8.00 14.96 -20.49
N ALA A 457 -7.06 15.60 -19.77
CA ALA A 457 -7.37 16.55 -18.72
C ALA A 457 -8.21 17.73 -19.26
N VAL A 458 -7.87 18.26 -20.44
CA VAL A 458 -8.68 19.29 -21.11
C VAL A 458 -10.05 18.75 -21.53
N HIS A 459 -10.09 17.63 -22.24
CA HIS A 459 -11.33 17.04 -22.77
C HIS A 459 -12.33 16.71 -21.65
N LYS A 460 -11.83 16.20 -20.51
CA LYS A 460 -12.63 15.89 -19.31
C LYS A 460 -12.80 17.09 -18.37
N LYS A 461 -12.36 18.29 -18.78
CA LYS A 461 -12.54 19.58 -18.08
C LYS A 461 -11.85 19.67 -16.72
N PHE A 462 -10.82 18.86 -16.51
CA PHE A 462 -9.94 18.97 -15.35
C PHE A 462 -8.85 20.03 -15.54
N TRP A 463 -8.58 20.44 -16.79
CA TRP A 463 -7.72 21.56 -17.11
C TRP A 463 -8.41 22.52 -18.08
N ASN A 464 -8.60 23.77 -17.66
CA ASN A 464 -9.15 24.83 -18.50
C ASN A 464 -8.03 25.58 -19.25
N ALA A 465 -7.46 24.93 -20.26
CA ALA A 465 -6.45 25.52 -21.14
C ALA A 465 -7.08 26.48 -22.16
N ASP A 466 -6.33 27.51 -22.59
CA ASP A 466 -6.76 28.37 -23.69
C ASP A 466 -6.68 27.64 -25.05
N SER A 467 -7.43 28.13 -26.04
CA SER A 467 -7.54 27.48 -27.35
C SER A 467 -6.21 27.34 -28.10
N GLU A 468 -5.24 28.23 -27.87
CA GLU A 468 -3.93 28.12 -28.51
C GLU A 468 -3.13 26.98 -27.90
N THR A 469 -3.12 26.88 -26.57
CA THR A 469 -2.51 25.77 -25.85
C THR A 469 -3.11 24.42 -26.29
N VAL A 470 -4.44 24.32 -26.42
CA VAL A 470 -5.09 23.08 -26.88
C VAL A 470 -4.68 22.71 -28.31
N ARG A 471 -4.63 23.69 -29.22
CA ARG A 471 -4.17 23.47 -30.60
C ARG A 471 -2.72 22.99 -30.63
N GLN A 472 -1.83 23.62 -29.88
CA GLN A 472 -0.41 23.24 -29.82
C GLN A 472 -0.26 21.79 -29.33
N LEU A 473 -0.95 21.41 -28.25
CA LEU A 473 -0.91 20.04 -27.73
C LEU A 473 -1.47 19.02 -28.72
N ALA A 474 -2.60 19.32 -29.37
CA ALA A 474 -3.23 18.45 -30.35
C ALA A 474 -2.32 18.23 -31.57
N GLN A 475 -1.71 19.30 -32.10
CA GLN A 475 -0.78 19.24 -33.23
C GLN A 475 0.45 18.41 -32.90
N ASN A 476 1.07 18.64 -31.74
CA ASN A 476 2.24 17.88 -31.30
C ASN A 476 1.89 16.40 -31.11
N PHE A 477 0.73 16.10 -30.53
CA PHE A 477 0.26 14.72 -30.36
C PHE A 477 0.04 14.05 -31.72
N ALA A 478 -0.67 14.72 -32.64
CA ALA A 478 -0.94 14.21 -33.97
C ALA A 478 0.36 13.93 -34.75
N GLN A 479 1.32 14.86 -34.72
CA GLN A 479 2.61 14.70 -35.38
C GLN A 479 3.37 13.48 -34.85
N LEU A 480 3.46 13.30 -33.53
CA LEU A 480 4.17 12.19 -32.94
C LEU A 480 3.48 10.85 -33.20
N VAL A 481 2.15 10.80 -33.14
CA VAL A 481 1.38 9.57 -33.41
C VAL A 481 1.42 9.20 -34.89
N VAL A 482 1.37 10.16 -35.82
CA VAL A 482 1.52 9.89 -37.24
C VAL A 482 2.90 9.32 -37.56
N ALA A 483 3.95 9.83 -36.89
CA ALA A 483 5.31 9.37 -37.11
C ALA A 483 5.64 8.03 -36.42
N ASN A 484 5.06 7.76 -35.24
CA ASN A 484 5.50 6.66 -34.37
C ASN A 484 4.39 5.65 -34.00
N GLY A 485 3.13 5.91 -34.37
CA GLY A 485 1.99 5.13 -33.91
C GLY A 485 1.45 5.58 -32.54
N LEU A 486 0.33 5.00 -32.14
CA LEU A 486 -0.27 5.26 -30.82
C LEU A 486 0.63 4.69 -29.70
N PRO A 487 0.75 5.37 -28.54
CA PRO A 487 1.61 4.91 -27.45
C PRO A 487 1.05 3.70 -26.69
N GLY A 488 -0.18 3.26 -26.96
CA GLY A 488 -0.75 2.03 -26.39
C GLY A 488 -1.13 2.12 -24.92
N SER A 489 -1.51 3.31 -24.44
CA SER A 489 -1.95 3.54 -23.05
C SER A 489 -3.47 3.52 -22.88
N GLY A 490 -3.96 3.47 -21.64
CA GLY A 490 -5.40 3.56 -21.35
C GLY A 490 -6.03 4.92 -21.72
N HIS A 491 -5.21 5.92 -22.03
CA HIS A 491 -5.59 7.23 -22.55
C HIS A 491 -5.67 7.31 -24.08
N THR A 492 -5.12 6.30 -24.77
CA THR A 492 -4.91 6.31 -26.23
C THR A 492 -5.41 5.05 -26.91
N VAL A 493 -6.25 4.24 -26.23
CA VAL A 493 -6.98 3.16 -26.90
C VAL A 493 -7.73 3.72 -28.12
N PRO A 494 -7.82 3.01 -29.26
CA PRO A 494 -8.34 3.60 -30.49
C PRO A 494 -9.78 4.13 -30.39
N ASP A 495 -10.57 3.62 -29.45
CA ASP A 495 -11.95 4.06 -29.17
C ASP A 495 -12.05 5.13 -28.09
N HIS A 496 -10.93 5.67 -27.62
CA HIS A 496 -10.91 6.68 -26.58
C HIS A 496 -11.60 7.97 -27.05
N PRO A 497 -12.56 8.54 -26.30
CA PRO A 497 -13.41 9.64 -26.76
C PRO A 497 -12.66 10.97 -26.99
N MET A 498 -11.46 11.14 -26.39
CA MET A 498 -10.59 12.29 -26.66
C MET A 498 -10.11 12.32 -28.12
N LEU A 499 -9.91 11.17 -28.77
CA LEU A 499 -9.33 11.11 -30.12
C LEU A 499 -10.22 11.77 -31.20
N PRO A 500 -11.52 11.44 -31.36
CA PRO A 500 -12.38 12.15 -32.31
C PRO A 500 -12.60 13.63 -31.95
N TRP A 501 -12.47 14.00 -30.67
CA TRP A 501 -12.57 15.40 -30.24
C TRP A 501 -11.42 16.27 -30.79
N LEU A 502 -10.27 15.69 -31.14
CA LEU A 502 -9.13 16.41 -31.71
C LEU A 502 -9.39 16.99 -33.10
N GLU A 503 -10.39 16.51 -33.84
CA GLU A 503 -10.76 17.05 -35.16
C GLU A 503 -11.04 18.56 -35.11
N GLY A 504 -11.57 19.07 -33.99
CA GLY A 504 -11.84 20.50 -33.80
C GLY A 504 -10.60 21.38 -33.65
N PHE A 505 -9.42 20.80 -33.45
CA PHE A 505 -8.16 21.52 -33.15
C PHE A 505 -7.05 21.27 -34.17
N LEU A 506 -7.28 20.39 -35.14
CA LEU A 506 -6.35 20.02 -36.19
C LEU A 506 -6.82 20.56 -37.54
N ASP A 507 -5.88 20.83 -38.44
CA ASP A 507 -6.26 21.08 -39.83
C ASP A 507 -6.76 19.77 -40.50
N PRO A 508 -7.54 19.87 -41.60
CA PRO A 508 -8.09 18.67 -42.24
C PRO A 508 -7.05 17.65 -42.68
N ALA A 509 -5.84 18.06 -43.07
CA ALA A 509 -4.81 17.13 -43.52
C ALA A 509 -4.18 16.38 -42.34
N GLN A 510 -3.85 17.09 -41.26
CA GLN A 510 -3.37 16.52 -40.00
C GLN A 510 -4.38 15.51 -39.43
N TRP A 511 -5.67 15.89 -39.42
CA TRP A 511 -6.73 15.01 -38.93
C TRP A 511 -6.84 13.72 -39.75
N GLN A 512 -6.82 13.79 -41.09
CA GLN A 512 -6.90 12.59 -41.92
C GLN A 512 -5.73 11.64 -41.70
N GLN A 513 -4.51 12.17 -41.51
CA GLN A 513 -3.33 11.35 -41.20
C GLN A 513 -3.45 10.67 -39.83
N LEU A 514 -3.81 11.42 -38.79
CA LEU A 514 -4.02 10.86 -37.46
C LEU A 514 -5.14 9.82 -37.45
N LYS A 515 -6.26 10.10 -38.11
CA LYS A 515 -7.40 9.20 -38.22
C LYS A 515 -7.01 7.88 -38.89
N ALA A 516 -6.17 7.91 -39.93
CA ALA A 516 -5.69 6.69 -40.57
C ALA A 516 -4.88 5.80 -39.61
N VAL A 517 -4.04 6.39 -38.74
CA VAL A 517 -3.30 5.64 -37.70
C VAL A 517 -4.26 5.05 -36.66
N ILE A 518 -5.26 5.81 -36.21
CA ILE A 518 -6.26 5.34 -35.25
C ILE A 518 -7.07 4.17 -35.83
N ASP A 519 -7.53 4.29 -37.07
CA ASP A 519 -8.32 3.24 -37.74
C ASP A 519 -7.50 1.98 -37.99
N ALA A 520 -6.21 2.12 -38.35
CA ALA A 520 -5.31 0.99 -38.50
C ALA A 520 -5.12 0.23 -37.17
N ALA A 521 -4.97 0.96 -36.05
CA ALA A 521 -4.83 0.36 -34.72
C ALA A 521 -6.09 -0.39 -34.24
N ARG A 522 -7.29 -0.08 -34.78
CA ARG A 522 -8.52 -0.86 -34.51
C ARG A 522 -8.51 -2.22 -35.21
N ALA A 523 -7.99 -2.26 -36.44
CA ALA A 523 -8.10 -3.43 -37.31
C ALA A 523 -7.25 -4.63 -36.85
N GLU A 524 -6.25 -4.43 -35.97
CA GLU A 524 -5.46 -5.52 -35.38
C GLU A 524 -6.23 -6.34 -34.31
N GLY A 525 -7.47 -5.93 -33.97
CA GLY A 525 -8.33 -6.60 -32.98
C GLY A 525 -9.09 -7.86 -33.45
N ASP A 526 -9.04 -8.22 -34.74
CA ASP A 526 -9.69 -9.43 -35.29
C ASP A 526 -8.79 -10.69 -35.18
N SER A 527 -7.95 -10.78 -34.15
CA SER A 527 -7.28 -12.04 -33.82
C SER A 527 -8.24 -12.95 -33.05
N GLU A 528 -8.25 -14.26 -33.38
CA GLU A 528 -9.12 -15.25 -32.73
C GLU A 528 -9.06 -15.10 -31.20
N PRO A 529 -10.20 -15.23 -30.50
CA PRO A 529 -10.23 -15.03 -29.05
C PRO A 529 -9.19 -15.94 -28.39
N GLU A 530 -8.15 -15.33 -27.80
CA GLU A 530 -7.23 -16.06 -26.93
C GLU A 530 -8.05 -16.70 -25.81
N ILE A 531 -8.20 -18.02 -25.89
CA ILE A 531 -8.91 -18.78 -24.89
C ILE A 531 -8.05 -18.78 -23.62
N HIS A 532 -8.29 -17.84 -22.71
CA HIS A 532 -7.80 -17.93 -21.34
C HIS A 532 -8.53 -19.10 -20.64
N ARG A 533 -8.07 -20.34 -20.86
CA ARG A 533 -8.47 -21.45 -20.00
C ARG A 533 -7.78 -21.26 -18.65
N ALA A 534 -8.49 -20.71 -17.68
CA ALA A 534 -8.20 -21.03 -16.30
C ALA A 534 -8.25 -22.56 -16.19
N THR A 535 -7.10 -23.20 -16.01
CA THR A 535 -7.07 -24.63 -15.70
C THR A 535 -7.51 -24.76 -14.25
N GLU A 536 -8.82 -24.84 -14.05
CA GLU A 536 -9.38 -25.27 -12.78
C GLU A 536 -8.96 -26.74 -12.61
N ILE A 537 -8.03 -26.99 -11.69
CA ILE A 537 -7.69 -28.36 -11.31
C ILE A 537 -8.91 -28.92 -10.57
N GLN A 538 -9.77 -29.63 -11.29
CA GLN A 538 -10.81 -30.44 -10.69
C GLN A 538 -10.14 -31.59 -9.94
N LEU A 539 -10.05 -31.46 -8.61
CA LEU A 539 -9.80 -32.59 -7.73
C LEU A 539 -10.98 -33.56 -7.91
N SER A 540 -10.75 -34.65 -8.63
CA SER A 540 -11.74 -35.71 -8.77
C SER A 540 -12.01 -36.32 -7.40
N THR A 541 -13.16 -36.01 -6.83
CA THR A 541 -13.76 -36.75 -5.71
C THR A 541 -14.32 -38.06 -6.25
N ALA A 542 -13.44 -39.04 -6.48
CA ALA A 542 -13.88 -40.41 -6.69
C ALA A 542 -14.23 -41.04 -5.34
N THR A 543 -15.54 -41.08 -5.09
CA THR A 543 -16.22 -41.73 -3.98
C THR A 543 -15.73 -43.15 -3.78
N ALA A 544 -15.35 -43.48 -2.55
CA ALA A 544 -15.26 -44.85 -2.08
C ALA A 544 -16.67 -45.47 -2.07
N GLN A 545 -16.91 -46.53 -2.86
CA GLN A 545 -17.42 -47.84 -2.39
C GLN A 545 -17.85 -48.78 -3.53
N ASN A 546 -17.39 -50.03 -3.38
CA ASN A 546 -17.92 -51.32 -3.86
C ASN A 546 -17.83 -51.67 -5.36
N ASN A 547 -16.84 -52.52 -5.69
CA ASN A 547 -17.14 -53.94 -5.88
C ASN A 547 -15.89 -54.81 -5.70
N ALA A 548 -16.09 -55.86 -4.90
CA ALA A 548 -15.16 -56.93 -4.63
C ALA A 548 -15.06 -57.91 -5.83
N GLU A 549 -14.02 -58.74 -5.75
CA GLU A 549 -13.74 -59.95 -6.54
C GLU A 549 -13.16 -59.74 -7.95
N VAL A 550 -11.81 -59.75 -8.03
CA VAL A 550 -11.05 -60.91 -8.53
C VAL A 550 -9.67 -60.89 -7.86
N ALA A 551 -9.38 -61.90 -7.03
CA ALA A 551 -8.05 -62.11 -6.47
C ALA A 551 -7.18 -62.88 -7.49
N PRO A 552 -5.92 -62.47 -7.74
CA PRO A 552 -4.92 -63.33 -8.34
C PRO A 552 -4.04 -63.98 -7.26
N GLN A 553 -3.85 -65.28 -7.42
CA GLN A 553 -3.01 -66.15 -6.62
C GLN A 553 -1.54 -65.70 -6.57
N LYS A 554 -0.92 -65.99 -5.43
CA LYS A 554 0.52 -65.92 -5.19
C LYS A 554 1.31 -66.73 -6.21
N THR A 555 2.27 -66.07 -6.87
CA THR A 555 3.51 -66.69 -7.35
C THR A 555 4.68 -65.95 -6.71
N ALA A 556 5.44 -66.68 -5.90
CA ALA A 556 6.66 -66.20 -5.28
C ALA A 556 7.78 -66.12 -6.32
N SER A 557 8.48 -64.99 -6.36
CA SER A 557 9.84 -64.90 -6.85
C SER A 557 10.58 -63.87 -5.98
N ASP A 558 11.38 -64.39 -5.05
CA ASP A 558 12.40 -63.66 -4.32
C ASP A 558 13.33 -62.95 -5.31
N ASN A 559 13.53 -61.64 -5.13
CA ASN A 559 14.75 -60.94 -5.52
C ASN A 559 14.87 -59.67 -4.67
N ALA A 560 15.36 -59.87 -3.45
CA ALA A 560 15.91 -58.79 -2.64
C ALA A 560 17.20 -58.29 -3.30
N ILE A 561 17.28 -56.99 -3.59
CA ILE A 561 18.51 -56.35 -4.07
C ILE A 561 19.48 -56.30 -2.88
N GLN A 562 20.47 -57.18 -2.86
CA GLN A 562 21.55 -57.13 -1.87
C GLN A 562 22.60 -56.07 -2.26
N PRO A 563 23.05 -55.21 -1.32
CA PRO A 563 24.12 -54.26 -1.58
C PRO A 563 25.47 -54.98 -1.70
N SER A 564 26.25 -54.62 -2.72
CA SER A 564 27.55 -55.24 -3.04
C SER A 564 28.54 -55.24 -1.86
N ASP A 565 29.38 -56.28 -1.78
CA ASP A 565 30.38 -56.47 -0.71
C ASP A 565 31.30 -55.26 -0.48
N LYS A 566 31.56 -54.46 -1.52
CA LYS A 566 32.35 -53.23 -1.41
C LYS A 566 31.68 -52.14 -0.57
N VAL A 567 30.35 -52.07 -0.63
CA VAL A 567 29.54 -51.11 0.13
C VAL A 567 29.44 -51.55 1.59
N GLN A 568 29.28 -52.85 1.86
CA GLN A 568 29.28 -53.38 3.22
C GLN A 568 30.64 -53.23 3.90
N LEU A 569 31.74 -53.47 3.18
CA LEU A 569 33.09 -53.26 3.69
C LEU A 569 33.35 -51.78 4.01
N ALA A 570 32.85 -50.85 3.19
CA ALA A 570 32.97 -49.41 3.44
C ALA A 570 32.25 -48.99 4.72
N TYR A 571 31.02 -49.48 4.96
CA TYR A 571 30.29 -49.20 6.20
C TYR A 571 30.95 -49.82 7.44
N LEU A 572 31.53 -51.01 7.32
CA LEU A 572 32.29 -51.65 8.39
C LEU A 572 33.55 -50.84 8.75
N VAL A 573 34.31 -50.38 7.75
CA VAL A 573 35.50 -49.55 7.97
C VAL A 573 35.15 -48.19 8.59
N LEU A 574 34.07 -47.55 8.14
CA LEU A 574 33.55 -46.30 8.73
C LEU A 574 33.09 -46.49 10.18
N GLY A 575 32.40 -47.59 10.47
CA GLY A 575 32.00 -47.94 11.83
C GLY A 575 33.21 -48.16 12.75
N LEU A 576 34.23 -48.86 12.27
CA LEU A 576 35.45 -49.16 13.04
C LEU A 576 36.29 -47.91 13.31
N LEU A 577 36.39 -46.99 12.33
CA LEU A 577 37.03 -45.69 12.51
C LEU A 577 36.29 -44.83 13.55
N MET A 578 34.95 -44.83 13.53
CA MET A 578 34.14 -44.06 14.47
C MET A 578 34.31 -44.59 15.91
N VAL A 579 34.38 -45.91 16.08
CA VAL A 579 34.66 -46.54 17.38
C VAL A 579 36.07 -46.23 17.88
N LEU A 580 37.08 -46.21 16.99
CA LEU A 580 38.46 -45.86 17.36
C LEU A 580 38.60 -44.39 17.77
N VAL A 581 37.90 -43.47 17.12
CA VAL A 581 37.86 -42.05 17.49
C VAL A 581 37.19 -41.87 18.85
N LEU A 582 36.07 -42.54 19.10
CA LEU A 582 35.37 -42.51 20.38
C LEU A 582 36.21 -43.13 21.50
N ALA A 583 36.88 -44.26 21.26
CA ALA A 583 37.77 -44.90 22.22
C ALA A 583 39.02 -44.06 22.51
N GLY A 584 39.59 -43.38 21.50
CA GLY A 584 40.71 -42.44 21.66
C GLY A 584 40.31 -41.20 22.47
N GLY A 585 39.10 -40.68 22.25
CA GLY A 585 38.52 -39.60 23.05
C GLY A 585 38.30 -40.01 24.51
N PHE A 586 37.75 -41.21 24.75
CA PHE A 586 37.56 -41.74 26.09
C PHE A 586 38.88 -42.00 26.82
N ARG A 587 39.90 -42.52 26.13
CA ARG A 587 41.22 -42.76 26.72
C ARG A 587 41.94 -41.46 27.09
N ARG A 588 41.83 -40.40 26.26
CA ARG A 588 42.34 -39.06 26.60
C ARG A 588 41.61 -38.44 27.80
N ALA A 589 40.29 -38.62 27.88
CA ALA A 589 39.50 -38.15 29.03
C ALA A 589 39.82 -38.91 30.33
N TRP A 590 40.22 -40.18 30.24
CA TRP A 590 40.53 -41.00 31.41
C TRP A 590 41.96 -40.80 31.95
N GLN A 591 42.92 -40.42 31.09
CA GLN A 591 44.29 -40.06 31.50
C GLN A 591 44.42 -38.63 32.06
N ALA A 592 43.39 -37.79 31.91
CA ALA A 592 43.31 -36.46 32.47
C ALA A 592 42.57 -36.46 33.82
N ARG A 593 43.11 -37.12 34.83
CA ARG A 593 42.77 -36.89 36.25
C ARG A 593 44.04 -36.57 37.03
N PRO A 594 44.21 -35.37 37.58
CA PRO A 594 45.23 -35.13 38.59
C PRO A 594 44.77 -35.69 39.95
N TYR A 595 45.69 -36.37 40.62
CA TYR A 595 45.70 -36.48 42.09
C TYR A 595 45.90 -35.10 42.71
#